data_AF-A0A8S3GVK9-F1
#
_entry.id   AF-A0A8S3GVK9-F1
#
_cell.length_a   1.000
_cell.length_b   1.000
_cell.length_c   1.000
_cell.angle_alpha   90.00
_cell.angle_beta   90.00
_cell.angle_gamma   90.00
#
_symmetry.space_group_name_H-M   'P 1'
#
loop_
_entity.id
_entity.type
_entity.pdbx_description
1 polymer ?
#
loop_
_entity_poly.entity_id
_entity_poly.type
_entity_poly.pdbx_seq_one_letter_code
_entity_poly.pdbx_strand_id
1 'polypeptide(L)'
;MTTVSQSPVTQANVKIPTNQVVGETQKSQKTSTVNSVQSVQVDNTDSKNTCALCMTEEKSLACIPCGHLSTCVACGHSVRSCPICRQKIEAYVRVYI
;
A
#
# COMPACT_ATOMS: atom_id res chain seq x y z
N MET A 1 63.55 -6.38 -12.77
CA MET A 1 63.14 -7.80 -12.79
C MET A 1 62.41 -8.09 -11.49
N THR A 2 61.12 -7.76 -11.45
CA THR A 2 60.23 -8.05 -10.33
C THR A 2 58.97 -8.64 -10.94
N THR A 3 58.67 -9.86 -10.51
CA THR A 3 57.69 -10.77 -11.10
C THR A 3 56.25 -10.39 -10.79
N VAL A 4 55.41 -10.77 -11.74
CA VAL A 4 53.97 -10.64 -11.87
C VAL A 4 53.20 -11.28 -10.69
N SER A 5 52.09 -10.65 -10.30
CA SER A 5 50.95 -11.35 -9.69
C SER A 5 49.65 -10.55 -9.94
N GLN A 6 49.15 -10.64 -11.17
CA GLN A 6 47.78 -10.27 -11.49
C GLN A 6 46.86 -11.42 -11.04
N SER A 7 45.88 -11.13 -10.18
CA SER A 7 44.81 -12.07 -9.84
C SER A 7 43.51 -11.60 -10.51
N PRO A 8 42.88 -12.42 -11.38
CA PRO A 8 41.59 -12.10 -11.98
C PRO A 8 40.46 -12.51 -11.03
N VAL A 9 39.60 -11.56 -10.64
CA VAL A 9 38.35 -11.86 -9.94
C VAL A 9 37.20 -11.98 -10.96
N THR A 10 36.65 -13.18 -11.00
CA THR A 10 35.73 -13.72 -12.00
C THR A 10 34.33 -13.10 -11.95
N GLN A 11 33.75 -12.93 -13.14
CA GLN A 11 32.37 -12.50 -13.39
C GLN A 11 31.34 -13.50 -12.81
N ALA A 12 30.40 -13.01 -12.00
CA ALA A 12 29.28 -13.79 -11.49
C ALA A 12 28.10 -13.73 -12.47
N ASN A 13 27.84 -14.85 -13.15
CA ASN A 13 26.77 -15.01 -14.13
C ASN A 13 25.48 -15.46 -13.42
N VAL A 14 24.54 -14.54 -13.19
CA VAL A 14 23.21 -14.83 -12.62
C VAL A 14 22.41 -15.66 -13.60
N LYS A 15 22.28 -16.97 -13.32
CA LYS A 15 21.40 -17.89 -14.07
C LYS A 15 19.97 -17.77 -13.55
N ILE A 16 19.09 -17.29 -14.41
CA ILE A 16 17.63 -17.30 -14.28
C ILE A 16 17.15 -18.75 -14.38
N PRO A 17 16.29 -19.25 -13.46
CA PRO A 17 15.45 -20.39 -13.73
C PRO A 17 14.02 -19.92 -14.06
N THR A 18 13.69 -19.99 -15.35
CA THR A 18 12.31 -20.07 -15.84
C THR A 18 11.74 -21.40 -15.36
N ASN A 19 10.65 -21.39 -14.59
CA ASN A 19 9.88 -22.61 -14.36
C ASN A 19 8.40 -22.36 -14.58
N GLN A 20 7.92 -22.88 -15.71
CA GLN A 20 6.52 -23.14 -16.02
C GLN A 20 6.25 -24.62 -15.68
N VAL A 21 5.27 -24.93 -14.84
CA VAL A 21 4.55 -26.21 -14.92
C VAL A 21 3.17 -26.10 -14.26
N VAL A 22 2.12 -26.26 -15.09
CA VAL A 22 0.89 -27.10 -14.95
C VAL A 22 0.11 -26.98 -13.63
N GLY A 23 -1.20 -26.72 -13.55
CA GLY A 23 -2.34 -27.14 -14.37
C GLY A 23 -3.36 -27.83 -13.43
N GLU A 24 -4.65 -27.52 -13.62
CA GLU A 24 -5.85 -28.23 -13.07
C GLU A 24 -6.17 -27.96 -11.58
N THR A 25 -7.35 -27.46 -11.20
CA THR A 25 -8.58 -28.25 -11.12
C THR A 25 -9.80 -27.35 -10.89
N GLN A 26 -10.88 -27.61 -11.62
CA GLN A 26 -12.21 -27.01 -11.47
C GLN A 26 -12.91 -27.60 -10.22
N LYS A 27 -13.60 -26.78 -9.42
CA LYS A 27 -14.69 -27.29 -8.57
C LYS A 27 -15.82 -26.28 -8.32
N SER A 28 -16.97 -26.70 -8.84
CA SER A 28 -18.34 -26.25 -8.59
C SER A 28 -18.72 -26.28 -7.10
N GLN A 29 -19.51 -25.28 -6.66
CA GLN A 29 -20.56 -25.37 -5.62
C GLN A 29 -21.15 -23.96 -5.39
N LYS A 30 -22.41 -23.71 -5.08
CA LYS A 30 -23.72 -24.37 -5.21
C LYS A 30 -24.68 -23.30 -4.68
N THR A 31 -25.81 -23.08 -5.35
CA THR A 31 -26.95 -22.31 -4.85
C THR A 31 -27.35 -22.71 -3.44
N SER A 32 -27.66 -21.76 -2.55
CA SER A 32 -28.64 -21.93 -1.46
C SER A 32 -29.02 -20.59 -0.82
N THR A 33 -30.32 -20.29 -0.96
CA THR A 33 -31.20 -19.64 0.03
C THR A 33 -30.88 -18.24 0.52
N VAL A 34 -31.70 -17.32 0.00
CA VAL A 34 -32.14 -16.07 0.64
C VAL A 34 -32.33 -16.26 2.15
N ASN A 35 -31.58 -15.49 2.94
CA ASN A 35 -31.96 -15.20 4.30
C ASN A 35 -32.00 -13.68 4.44
N SER A 36 -33.21 -13.15 4.33
CA SER A 36 -33.55 -11.74 4.47
C SER A 36 -33.44 -11.36 5.94
N VAL A 37 -32.22 -11.16 6.42
CA VAL A 37 -31.99 -10.27 7.55
C VAL A 37 -31.70 -8.92 6.96
N GLN A 38 -32.63 -8.01 7.17
CA GLN A 38 -32.55 -6.61 6.73
C GLN A 38 -31.29 -6.03 7.35
N SER A 39 -30.20 -6.04 6.58
CA SER A 39 -28.96 -5.40 6.96
C SER A 39 -29.29 -3.92 7.08
N VAL A 40 -29.26 -3.41 8.31
CA VAL A 40 -29.21 -1.98 8.55
C VAL A 40 -27.96 -1.50 7.82
N GLN A 41 -28.15 -0.99 6.60
CA GLN A 41 -27.13 -0.27 5.87
C GLN A 41 -26.97 1.06 6.60
N VAL A 42 -26.24 1.02 7.73
CA VAL A 42 -25.59 2.22 8.24
C VAL A 42 -24.60 2.60 7.16
N ASP A 43 -25.04 3.50 6.28
CA ASP A 43 -24.26 4.11 5.23
C ASP A 43 -23.16 4.92 5.93
N ASN A 44 -22.08 4.22 6.32
CA ASN A 44 -20.93 4.79 6.99
C ASN A 44 -20.00 5.42 5.96
N THR A 45 -20.58 6.14 4.99
CA THR A 45 -19.88 6.74 3.84
C THR A 45 -18.96 7.88 4.25
N ASP A 46 -19.19 8.50 5.41
CA ASP A 46 -18.33 9.53 5.98
C ASP A 46 -16.92 9.04 6.32
N SER A 47 -16.78 7.78 6.75
CA SER A 47 -15.50 7.25 7.24
C SER A 47 -14.38 7.24 6.18
N LYS A 48 -14.74 7.28 4.90
CA LYS A 48 -13.76 7.35 3.79
C LYS A 48 -13.12 8.72 3.69
N ASN A 49 -13.78 9.81 4.09
CA ASN A 49 -13.25 11.17 4.01
C ASN A 49 -12.75 11.71 5.36
N THR A 50 -13.08 11.07 6.48
CA THR A 50 -12.59 11.51 7.80
C THR A 50 -11.10 11.21 8.02
N CYS A 51 -10.42 12.10 8.73
CA CYS A 51 -9.01 11.99 9.13
C CYS A 51 -8.75 10.66 9.85
N ALA A 52 -7.74 9.93 9.39
CA ALA A 52 -7.40 8.62 9.94
C ALA A 52 -6.87 8.66 11.38
N LEU A 53 -6.55 9.84 11.91
CA LEU A 53 -6.03 9.99 13.27
C LEU A 53 -7.07 10.46 14.27
N CYS A 54 -7.70 11.61 14.04
CA CYS A 54 -8.68 12.14 14.98
C CYS A 54 -10.09 11.61 14.76
N MET A 55 -10.37 11.02 13.59
CA MET A 55 -11.71 10.54 13.22
C MET A 55 -12.81 11.59 13.42
N THR A 56 -12.46 12.88 13.38
CA THR A 56 -13.35 14.01 13.65
C THR A 56 -13.43 14.93 12.44
N GLU A 57 -12.28 15.41 11.97
CA GLU A 57 -12.18 16.35 10.84
C GLU A 57 -11.98 15.61 9.52
N GLU A 58 -12.29 16.27 8.40
CA GLU A 58 -12.03 15.73 7.06
C GLU A 58 -10.53 15.70 6.70
N LYS A 59 -10.17 14.74 5.84
CA LYS A 59 -8.83 14.66 5.26
C LYS A 59 -8.60 15.83 4.31
N SER A 60 -7.51 16.55 4.55
CA SER A 60 -7.12 17.72 3.74
C SER A 60 -5.64 17.75 3.40
N LEU A 61 -4.84 16.78 3.86
CA LEU A 61 -3.41 16.68 3.59
C LEU A 61 -3.04 15.40 2.85
N ALA A 62 -2.46 15.56 1.66
CA ALA A 62 -1.80 14.50 0.90
C ALA A 62 -0.31 14.41 1.25
N CYS A 63 0.19 13.19 1.49
CA CYS A 63 1.58 12.93 1.85
C CYS A 63 2.49 12.90 0.61
N ILE A 64 3.60 13.65 0.61
CA ILE A 64 4.63 13.59 -0.45
C ILE A 64 5.78 12.70 0.01
N PRO A 65 6.29 11.77 -0.84
CA PRO A 65 6.00 11.64 -2.27
C PRO A 65 4.91 10.61 -2.65
N CYS A 66 4.29 9.91 -1.71
CA CYS A 66 3.37 8.80 -2.03
C CYS A 66 1.96 9.22 -2.51
N GLY A 67 1.55 10.47 -2.34
CA GLY A 67 0.28 11.04 -2.80
C GLY A 67 -0.96 10.72 -1.97
N HIS A 68 -0.88 9.85 -0.96
CA HIS A 68 -2.04 9.42 -0.19
C HIS A 68 -2.63 10.55 0.69
N LEU A 69 -3.92 10.86 0.47
CA LEU A 69 -4.72 11.76 1.30
C LEU A 69 -5.17 11.03 2.58
N SER A 70 -4.66 11.43 3.74
CA SER A 70 -4.79 10.60 4.96
C SER A 70 -5.15 11.34 6.25
N THR A 71 -4.81 12.64 6.36
CA THR A 71 -4.95 13.39 7.62
C THR A 71 -5.55 14.77 7.40
N CYS A 72 -6.11 15.36 8.46
CA CYS A 72 -6.47 16.78 8.52
C CYS A 72 -5.24 17.65 8.85
N VAL A 73 -5.36 18.97 8.68
CA VAL A 73 -4.26 19.94 8.95
C VAL A 73 -3.74 19.85 10.38
N ALA A 74 -4.63 19.73 11.38
CA ALA A 74 -4.25 19.67 12.78
C ALA A 74 -3.40 18.43 13.09
N CYS A 75 -3.76 17.27 12.52
CA CYS A 75 -3.09 16.01 12.77
C CYS A 75 -1.79 15.82 11.97
N GLY A 76 -1.65 16.46 10.80
CA GLY A 76 -0.51 16.26 9.91
C GLY A 76 0.86 16.50 10.56
N HIS A 77 0.97 17.51 11.43
CA HIS A 77 2.24 17.88 12.07
C HIS A 77 2.83 16.79 12.99
N SER A 78 1.98 15.91 13.53
CA SER A 78 2.37 14.84 14.45
C SER A 78 2.75 13.54 13.73
N VAL A 79 2.68 13.49 12.40
CA VAL A 79 2.90 12.28 11.61
C VAL A 79 4.11 12.44 10.70
N ARG A 80 4.99 11.44 10.70
CA ARG A 80 6.21 11.42 9.87
C ARG A 80 6.23 10.32 8.81
N SER A 81 5.25 9.42 8.84
CA SER A 81 5.08 8.32 7.88
C SER A 81 3.62 8.22 7.47
N CYS A 82 3.36 8.00 6.19
CA CYS A 82 2.01 7.92 5.65
C CYS A 82 1.21 6.82 6.36
N PRO A 83 0.03 7.12 6.95
CA PRO A 83 -0.82 6.12 7.60
C PRO A 83 -1.31 5.01 6.67
N ILE A 84 -1.31 5.25 5.35
CA ILE A 84 -1.79 4.30 4.34
C ILE A 84 -0.68 3.34 3.89
N CYS A 85 0.42 3.88 3.35
CA CYS A 85 1.49 3.06 2.75
C CYS A 85 2.78 3.00 3.58
N ARG A 86 2.81 3.64 4.75
CA ARG A 86 3.95 3.71 5.69
C ARG A 86 5.21 4.40 5.16
N GLN A 87 5.17 4.93 3.94
CA GLN A 87 6.28 5.69 3.36
C GLN A 87 6.56 6.96 4.17
N LYS A 88 7.84 7.30 4.34
CA LYS A 88 8.26 8.53 5.02
C LYS A 88 7.66 9.75 4.31
N ILE A 89 7.19 10.71 5.10
CA ILE A 89 6.61 11.96 4.61
C ILE A 89 7.72 13.01 4.55
N GLU A 90 7.91 13.58 3.36
CA GLU A 90 8.86 14.67 3.12
C GLU A 90 8.17 16.03 3.14
N ALA A 91 6.93 16.08 2.64
CA ALA A 91 6.09 17.28 2.66
C ALA A 91 4.60 16.91 2.65
N TYR A 92 3.76 17.90 2.90
CA TYR A 92 2.31 17.79 2.74
C TYR A 92 1.83 18.78 1.68
N VAL A 93 0.85 18.35 0.88
CA VAL A 93 0.07 19.23 0.01
C VAL A 93 -1.35 19.31 0.56
N ARG A 94 -1.85 20.53 0.74
CA ARG A 94 -3.24 20.74 1.14
C ARG A 94 -4.16 20.58 -0.06
N VAL A 95 -5.14 19.69 0.06
CA VAL A 95 -6.16 19.43 -0.94
C VAL A 95 -7.46 20.09 -0.49
N TYR A 96 -8.12 20.77 -1.41
CA TYR A 96 -9.46 21.32 -1.23
C TYR A 96 -10.41 20.45 -2.06
N ILE A 97 -11.34 19.77 -1.40
CA ILE A 97 -12.33 18.86 -1.99
C ILE A 97 -13.71 19.47 -1.93
#